data_AF-A0A7J9H128-F1
#
_entry.id   AF-A0A7J9H128-F1
#
_cell.length_a   1.000
_cell.length_b   1.000
_cell.length_c   1.000
_cell.angle_alpha   90.00
_cell.angle_beta   90.00
_cell.angle_gamma   90.00
#
_symmetry.space_group_name_H-M   'P 1'
#
loop_
_entity.id
_entity.type
_entity.pdbx_description
1 polymer ?
#
loop_
_entity_poly.entity_id
_entity_poly.type
_entity_poly.pdbx_seq_one_letter_code
_entity_poly.pdbx_strand_id
1 'polypeptide(L)'
;MVTSQHSDIDVVVKKILQVSKQGQKEYITKVKVISRLRHRNLVRLLGWSHDRGQFMLVYEFMQNGSLDSHLFSKNCALTWDMRYKICLGLVNALDYLHKNWEQCMVHRDIKTANGMLDFKFNVKLGDFRLGYMAPEYIKTGRPSCKSDVFSFGVVSLKIVCNTPNPYPSPEYDYKAL
;
A
#
# COMPACT_ATOMS: atom_id res chain seq x y z
N MET A 1 -40.74 -7.61 0.03
CA MET A 1 -39.49 -8.39 0.08
C MET A 1 -38.37 -7.47 -0.40
N VAL A 2 -37.46 -7.07 0.49
CA VAL A 2 -36.23 -6.36 0.09
C VAL A 2 -35.19 -7.44 -0.12
N THR A 3 -34.95 -7.83 -1.37
CA THR A 3 -33.84 -8.71 -1.72
C THR A 3 -32.55 -7.91 -1.59
N SER A 4 -31.92 -7.95 -0.41
CA SER A 4 -30.53 -7.56 -0.29
C SER A 4 -29.70 -8.62 -0.99
N GLN A 5 -29.26 -8.36 -2.21
CA GLN A 5 -28.16 -9.10 -2.82
C GLN A 5 -26.91 -8.79 -2.00
N HIS A 6 -26.59 -9.65 -1.02
CA HIS A 6 -25.26 -9.68 -0.45
C HIS A 6 -24.34 -10.21 -1.55
N SER A 7 -23.58 -9.30 -2.17
CA SER A 7 -22.46 -9.70 -3.02
C SER A 7 -21.44 -10.42 -2.13
N ASP A 8 -21.18 -11.70 -2.39
CA ASP A 8 -20.09 -12.47 -1.78
C ASP A 8 -18.75 -11.90 -2.26
N ILE A 9 -18.30 -10.83 -1.60
CA ILE A 9 -17.02 -10.19 -1.88
C ILE A 9 -16.13 -10.42 -0.67
N ASP A 10 -15.05 -11.17 -0.87
CA ASP A 10 -14.00 -11.30 0.12
C ASP A 10 -13.30 -9.96 0.33
N VAL A 11 -13.12 -9.59 1.59
CA VAL A 11 -12.52 -8.30 1.98
C VAL A 11 -11.45 -8.48 3.04
N VAL A 12 -10.53 -7.50 3.09
CA VAL A 12 -9.57 -7.34 4.19
C VAL A 12 -10.00 -6.15 5.04
N VAL A 13 -10.22 -6.38 6.33
CA VAL A 13 -10.49 -5.31 7.30
C VAL A 13 -9.22 -5.00 8.08
N LYS A 14 -8.67 -3.81 7.87
CA LYS A 14 -7.51 -3.30 8.62
C LYS A 14 -8.00 -2.38 9.73
N LYS A 15 -7.82 -2.82 10.98
CA LYS A 15 -8.06 -2.00 12.17
C LYS A 15 -6.89 -1.04 12.39
N ILE A 16 -7.18 0.25 12.52
CA ILE A 16 -6.18 1.28 12.81
C ILE A 16 -6.23 1.60 14.31
N LEU A 17 -5.05 1.53 14.93
CA LEU A 17 -4.88 1.83 16.34
C LEU A 17 -5.09 3.34 16.61
N GLN A 18 -5.46 3.63 17.85
CA GLN A 18 -6.03 4.88 18.33
C GLN A 18 -5.32 6.13 17.79
N VAL A 19 -6.08 7.01 17.14
CA VAL A 19 -5.57 8.26 16.55
C VAL A 19 -5.94 9.41 17.49
N SER A 20 -4.97 10.28 17.83
CA SER A 20 -5.23 11.49 18.64
C SER A 20 -6.28 12.38 17.97
N LYS A 21 -7.02 13.19 18.75
CA LYS A 21 -8.12 14.02 18.23
C LYS A 21 -7.71 14.88 17.03
N GLN A 22 -6.50 15.45 17.05
CA GLN A 22 -6.03 16.35 16.00
C GLN A 22 -5.90 15.67 14.63
N GLY A 23 -5.38 14.46 14.53
CA GLY A 23 -5.30 13.80 13.22
C GLY A 23 -6.28 12.70 12.98
N GLN A 24 -7.33 12.59 13.78
CA GLN A 24 -8.58 12.07 13.22
C GLN A 24 -9.01 12.91 12.01
N LYS A 25 -8.89 14.25 12.10
CA LYS A 25 -9.25 15.16 10.98
C LYS A 25 -8.35 14.98 9.75
N GLU A 26 -7.04 14.90 9.97
CA GLU A 26 -6.06 14.63 8.90
C GLU A 26 -6.28 13.24 8.30
N TYR A 27 -6.50 12.25 9.14
CA TYR A 27 -6.75 10.87 8.74
C TYR A 27 -8.01 10.75 7.87
N ILE A 28 -9.14 11.33 8.30
CA ILE A 28 -10.38 11.33 7.51
C ILE A 28 -10.17 12.00 6.16
N THR A 29 -9.46 13.13 6.11
CA THR A 29 -9.14 13.80 4.85
C THR A 29 -8.36 12.89 3.92
N LYS A 30 -7.33 12.20 4.42
CA LYS A 30 -6.53 11.26 3.63
C LYS A 30 -7.32 10.04 3.17
N VAL A 31 -8.14 9.47 4.05
CA VAL A 31 -9.02 8.34 3.71
C VAL A 31 -9.99 8.76 2.60
N LYS A 32 -10.53 9.99 2.61
CA LYS A 32 -11.37 10.50 1.51
C LYS A 32 -10.62 10.56 0.19
N VAL A 33 -9.34 10.96 0.18
CA VAL A 33 -8.51 10.96 -1.04
C VAL A 33 -8.25 9.53 -1.51
N ILE A 34 -7.77 8.65 -0.63
CA ILE A 34 -7.46 7.25 -0.96
C ILE A 34 -8.71 6.49 -1.43
N SER A 35 -9.88 6.78 -0.84
CA SER A 35 -11.17 6.20 -1.24
C SER A 35 -11.52 6.47 -2.71
N ARG A 36 -10.98 7.53 -3.31
CA ARG A 36 -11.22 7.92 -4.70
C ARG A 36 -10.22 7.32 -5.69
N LEU A 37 -9.09 6.78 -5.22
CA LEU A 37 -8.08 6.19 -6.09
C LEU A 37 -8.64 4.95 -6.78
N ARG A 38 -8.52 4.91 -8.11
CA ARG A 38 -9.00 3.81 -8.94
C ARG A 38 -7.96 3.52 -10.01
N HIS A 39 -7.21 2.45 -9.82
CA HIS A 39 -6.22 2.00 -10.78
C HIS A 39 -6.05 0.48 -10.69
N ARG A 40 -5.81 -0.19 -11.82
CA ARG A 40 -5.70 -1.66 -11.88
C ARG A 40 -4.55 -2.22 -11.04
N ASN A 41 -3.53 -1.40 -10.79
CA ASN A 41 -2.35 -1.76 -9.99
C ASN A 41 -2.33 -1.07 -8.60
N LEU A 42 -3.47 -0.60 -8.09
CA LEU A 42 -3.62 -0.15 -6.70
C LEU A 42 -4.66 -1.01 -5.98
N VAL A 43 -4.39 -1.39 -4.73
CA VAL A 43 -5.36 -2.11 -3.90
C VAL A 43 -6.51 -1.15 -3.58
N ARG A 44 -7.72 -1.52 -3.98
CA ARG A 44 -8.90 -0.68 -3.83
C ARG A 44 -9.37 -0.66 -2.38
N LEU A 45 -9.44 0.55 -1.82
CA LEU A 45 -10.23 0.81 -0.63
C LEU A 45 -11.73 0.78 -1.00
N LEU A 46 -12.45 -0.21 -0.47
CA LEU A 46 -13.89 -0.41 -0.68
C LEU A 46 -14.71 0.48 0.23
N GLY A 47 -14.24 0.69 1.46
CA GLY A 47 -14.94 1.50 2.45
C GLY A 47 -14.10 1.75 3.70
N TRP A 48 -14.65 2.57 4.59
CA TRP A 48 -14.05 2.86 5.89
C TRP A 48 -15.17 3.03 6.92
N SER A 49 -14.84 2.78 8.18
CA SER A 49 -15.74 2.97 9.31
C SER A 49 -14.99 3.64 10.45
N HIS A 50 -15.72 4.45 11.22
CA HIS A 50 -15.27 5.03 12.46
C HIS A 50 -16.39 4.88 13.48
N ASP A 51 -16.22 3.95 14.43
CA ASP A 51 -17.17 3.74 15.52
C ASP A 51 -16.42 3.58 16.84
N ARG A 52 -16.95 4.17 17.91
CA ARG A 52 -16.41 4.05 19.29
C ARG A 52 -14.89 4.28 19.40
N GLY A 53 -14.34 5.21 18.63
CA GLY A 53 -12.90 5.53 18.62
C GLY A 53 -12.02 4.52 17.88
N GLN A 54 -12.60 3.57 17.14
CA GLN A 54 -11.90 2.61 16.30
C GLN A 54 -12.09 2.98 14.83
N PHE A 55 -10.98 3.16 14.12
CA PHE A 55 -10.98 3.32 12.67
C PHE A 55 -10.74 1.99 11.98
N MET A 56 -11.55 1.67 10.99
CA MET A 56 -11.42 0.46 10.18
C MET A 56 -11.42 0.84 8.71
N LEU A 57 -10.54 0.18 7.95
CA LEU A 57 -10.46 0.31 6.50
C LEU A 57 -10.76 -1.04 5.87
N VAL A 58 -11.61 -1.04 4.85
CA VAL A 58 -12.05 -2.24 4.16
C VAL A 58 -11.47 -2.22 2.75
N TYR A 59 -10.62 -3.18 2.44
CA TYR A 59 -9.96 -3.34 1.14
C TYR A 59 -10.47 -4.57 0.41
N GLU A 60 -10.30 -4.59 -0.91
CA GLU A 60 -10.45 -5.84 -1.67
C GLU A 60 -9.45 -6.90 -1.18
N PHE A 61 -9.88 -8.16 -1.16
CA PHE A 61 -9.02 -9.28 -0.84
C PHE A 61 -8.11 -9.67 -2.00
N MET A 62 -6.84 -9.97 -1.69
CA MET A 62 -5.79 -10.30 -2.65
C MET A 62 -5.38 -11.76 -2.45
N GLN A 63 -5.84 -12.64 -3.34
CA GLN A 63 -5.85 -14.09 -3.13
C GLN A 63 -4.46 -14.70 -2.97
N ASN A 64 -3.47 -14.15 -3.65
CA ASN A 64 -2.10 -14.65 -3.59
C ASN A 64 -1.26 -13.91 -2.54
N GLY A 65 -1.84 -13.03 -1.73
CA GLY A 65 -1.14 -12.35 -0.65
C GLY A 65 -0.04 -11.40 -1.14
N SER A 66 1.02 -11.22 -0.36
CA SER A 66 2.09 -10.25 -0.58
C SER A 66 3.24 -10.81 -1.41
N LEU A 67 3.91 -9.96 -2.17
CA LEU A 67 5.00 -10.32 -3.08
C LEU A 67 6.22 -10.90 -2.37
N ASP A 68 6.55 -10.44 -1.16
CA ASP A 68 7.65 -11.00 -0.36
C ASP A 68 7.42 -12.46 0.02
N SER A 69 6.17 -12.85 0.31
CA SER A 69 5.78 -14.24 0.58
C SER A 69 6.13 -15.18 -0.58
N HIS A 70 6.16 -14.66 -1.81
CA HIS A 70 6.55 -15.43 -3.00
C HIS A 70 8.04 -15.35 -3.29
N LEU A 71 8.63 -14.14 -3.22
CA LEU A 71 10.05 -13.92 -3.52
C LEU A 71 10.99 -14.66 -2.56
N PHE A 72 10.66 -14.66 -1.27
CA PHE A 72 11.53 -15.22 -0.23
C PHE A 72 11.08 -16.59 0.28
N SER A 73 10.15 -17.23 -0.43
CA SER A 73 9.79 -18.62 -0.19
C SER A 73 10.89 -19.56 -0.67
N LYS A 74 10.99 -20.74 -0.03
CA LYS A 74 11.93 -21.80 -0.43
C LYS A 74 11.72 -22.26 -1.89
N ASN A 75 10.47 -22.21 -2.37
CA ASN A 75 10.07 -22.58 -3.72
C ASN A 75 9.48 -21.35 -4.42
N CYS A 76 10.34 -20.43 -4.86
CA CYS A 76 9.88 -19.19 -5.48
C CYS A 76 9.06 -19.49 -6.76
N ALA A 77 7.75 -19.25 -6.70
CA ALA A 77 6.81 -19.56 -7.77
C ALA A 77 6.80 -18.54 -8.93
N LEU A 78 7.56 -17.44 -8.81
CA LEU A 78 7.52 -16.34 -9.78
C LEU A 78 8.52 -16.56 -10.92
N THR A 79 7.99 -16.83 -12.11
CA THR A 79 8.78 -16.86 -13.35
C THR A 79 9.28 -15.47 -13.72
N TRP A 80 10.22 -15.38 -14.66
CA TRP A 80 10.74 -14.10 -15.12
C TRP A 80 9.67 -13.21 -15.75
N ASP A 81 8.78 -13.78 -16.56
CA ASP A 81 7.65 -13.03 -17.15
C ASP A 81 6.73 -12.45 -16.08
N MET A 82 6.46 -13.19 -15.02
CA MET A 82 5.67 -12.71 -13.88
C MET A 82 6.38 -11.56 -13.17
N ARG A 83 7.69 -11.71 -12.90
CA ARG A 83 8.52 -10.67 -12.26
C ARG A 83 8.54 -9.37 -13.07
N TYR A 84 8.72 -9.46 -14.39
CA TYR A 84 8.67 -8.31 -15.28
C TYR A 84 7.29 -7.62 -15.24
N LYS A 85 6.19 -8.40 -15.33
CA LYS A 85 4.82 -7.89 -15.22
C LYS A 85 4.56 -7.22 -13.87
N ILE A 86 5.11 -7.77 -12.79
CA ILE A 86 5.03 -7.17 -11.44
C ILE A 86 5.76 -5.83 -11.42
N CYS A 87 7.02 -5.75 -11.89
CA CYS A 87 7.73 -4.47 -11.98
C CYS A 87 6.95 -3.43 -12.79
N LEU A 88 6.43 -3.82 -13.96
CA LEU A 88 5.62 -2.94 -14.81
C LEU A 88 4.34 -2.47 -14.11
N GLY A 89 3.66 -3.37 -13.38
CA GLY A 89 2.47 -3.03 -12.60
C GLY A 89 2.77 -2.02 -11.49
N LEU A 90 3.88 -2.19 -10.77
CA LEU A 90 4.33 -1.22 -9.75
C LEU A 90 4.67 0.14 -10.37
N VAL A 91 5.34 0.18 -11.52
CA VAL A 91 5.62 1.44 -12.24
C VAL A 91 4.32 2.13 -12.64
N ASN A 92 3.33 1.40 -13.19
CA ASN A 92 2.04 1.98 -13.56
C ASN A 92 1.29 2.53 -12.34
N ALA A 93 1.38 1.86 -11.19
CA ALA A 93 0.81 2.35 -9.94
C ALA A 93 1.45 3.67 -9.50
N LEU A 94 2.78 3.76 -9.55
CA LEU A 94 3.51 4.99 -9.21
C LEU A 94 3.25 6.11 -10.20
N ASP A 95 3.24 5.81 -11.50
CA ASP A 95 2.92 6.79 -12.53
C ASP A 95 1.53 7.40 -12.30
N TYR A 96 0.53 6.58 -11.96
CA TYR A 96 -0.80 7.05 -11.61
C TYR A 96 -0.83 7.92 -10.34
N LEU A 97 -0.08 7.55 -9.30
CA LEU A 97 -0.02 8.33 -8.06
C LEU A 97 0.73 9.67 -8.23
N HIS A 98 1.71 9.69 -9.13
CA HIS A 98 2.61 10.83 -9.34
C HIS A 98 2.12 11.77 -10.44
N LYS A 99 1.42 11.28 -11.47
CA LYS A 99 0.81 12.08 -12.53
C LYS A 99 -0.70 12.27 -12.29
N ASN A 100 -1.08 13.49 -11.92
CA ASN A 100 -2.46 14.01 -11.82
C ASN A 100 -3.30 13.59 -10.61
N TRP A 101 -3.32 14.47 -9.59
CA TRP A 101 -4.54 15.03 -8.97
C TRP A 101 -4.09 16.11 -7.96
N GLU A 102 -3.81 17.34 -8.45
CA GLU A 102 -3.54 18.59 -7.70
C GLU A 102 -2.44 18.62 -6.61
N GLN A 103 -1.96 17.48 -6.09
CA GLN A 103 -0.85 17.28 -5.17
C GLN A 103 -0.31 15.85 -5.41
N CYS A 104 0.95 15.69 -5.88
CA CYS A 104 1.58 14.35 -6.06
C CYS A 104 1.35 13.49 -4.81
N MET A 105 0.72 12.32 -4.97
CA MET A 105 0.54 11.40 -3.86
C MET A 105 1.79 10.55 -3.70
N VAL A 106 2.62 10.90 -2.73
CA VAL A 106 3.79 10.08 -2.35
C VAL A 106 3.31 8.92 -1.49
N HIS A 107 3.66 7.68 -1.87
CA HIS A 107 3.26 6.45 -1.18
C HIS A 107 4.00 6.24 0.15
N ARG A 108 5.33 6.48 0.17
CA ARG A 108 6.21 6.47 1.37
C ARG A 108 6.46 5.13 2.06
N ASP A 109 5.99 4.04 1.48
CA ASP A 109 6.15 2.69 2.04
C ASP A 109 6.17 1.65 0.92
N ILE A 110 6.94 1.93 -0.13
CA ILE A 110 7.11 0.99 -1.22
C ILE A 110 8.07 -0.09 -0.75
N LYS A 111 7.53 -1.29 -0.54
CA LYS A 111 8.26 -2.49 -0.14
C LYS A 111 7.54 -3.72 -0.70
N THR A 112 8.24 -4.85 -0.75
CA THR A 112 7.70 -6.12 -1.26
C THR A 112 6.46 -6.59 -0.47
N ALA A 113 6.40 -6.33 0.84
CA ALA A 113 5.22 -6.64 1.66
C ALA A 113 3.94 -5.88 1.25
N ASN A 114 4.09 -4.74 0.57
CA ASN A 114 2.98 -3.88 0.15
C ASN A 114 2.59 -4.10 -1.34
N GLY A 115 3.34 -4.92 -2.07
CA GLY A 115 2.94 -5.39 -3.40
C GLY A 115 2.04 -6.61 -3.26
N MET A 116 0.74 -6.46 -3.43
CA MET A 116 -0.24 -7.55 -3.28
C MET A 116 -0.54 -8.21 -4.62
N LEU A 117 -0.78 -9.51 -4.63
CA LEU A 117 -1.00 -10.29 -5.84
C LEU A 117 -2.45 -10.80 -5.91
N ASP A 118 -3.12 -10.51 -7.03
CA ASP A 118 -4.45 -11.06 -7.29
C ASP A 118 -4.35 -12.55 -7.70
N PHE A 119 -5.48 -13.22 -7.89
CA PHE A 119 -5.53 -14.63 -8.30
C PHE A 119 -4.78 -14.96 -9.62
N LYS A 120 -4.53 -13.97 -10.49
CA LYS A 120 -3.75 -14.09 -11.73
C LYS A 120 -2.30 -13.64 -11.59
N PHE A 121 -1.85 -13.38 -10.36
CA PHE A 121 -0.52 -12.83 -10.05
C PHE A 121 -0.27 -11.43 -10.65
N ASN A 122 -1.32 -10.65 -10.94
CA ASN A 122 -1.15 -9.23 -11.21
C ASN A 122 -0.90 -8.49 -9.90
N VAL A 123 0.08 -7.58 -9.91
CA VAL A 123 0.40 -6.79 -8.72
C VAL A 123 -0.53 -5.60 -8.56
N LYS A 124 -0.90 -5.34 -7.29
CA LYS A 124 -1.54 -4.13 -6.82
C LYS A 124 -0.75 -3.59 -5.62
N LEU A 125 -0.32 -2.33 -5.72
CA LEU A 125 0.34 -1.64 -4.63
C LEU A 125 -0.70 -1.25 -3.57
N GLY A 126 -0.48 -1.69 -2.33
CA GLY A 126 -1.35 -1.46 -1.19
C GLY A 126 -0.64 -0.77 -0.03
N ASP A 127 -1.39 -0.57 1.06
CA ASP A 127 -0.93 0.05 2.31
C ASP A 127 -0.35 1.46 2.17
N PHE A 128 -1.24 2.40 1.81
CA PHE A 128 -0.93 3.83 1.87
C PHE A 128 -0.74 4.27 3.31
N ARG A 129 0.47 4.77 3.65
CA ARG A 129 0.70 5.31 5.00
C ARG A 129 -0.15 6.55 5.25
N LEU A 130 -1.12 6.41 6.16
CA LEU A 130 -2.08 7.45 6.56
C LEU A 130 -1.54 8.44 7.61
N GLY A 131 -0.26 8.36 7.98
CA GLY A 131 0.35 9.17 9.03
C GLY A 131 0.33 10.67 8.74
N TYR A 132 0.09 11.47 9.79
CA TYR A 132 0.02 12.93 9.86
C TYR A 132 1.04 13.67 8.98
N MET A 133 0.67 14.86 8.47
CA MET A 133 1.68 15.82 7.98
C MET A 133 1.41 17.18 8.60
N ALA A 134 2.21 17.50 9.61
CA ALA A 134 2.25 18.80 10.24
C ALA A 134 3.00 19.83 9.36
N PRO A 135 2.72 21.14 9.46
CA PRO A 135 3.30 22.20 8.60
C PRO A 135 4.84 22.21 8.51
N GLU A 136 5.51 21.75 9.56
CA GLU A 136 6.95 21.58 9.69
C GLU A 136 7.53 20.38 8.91
N TYR A 137 6.71 19.45 8.40
CA TYR A 137 7.13 18.39 7.44
C TYR A 137 7.74 18.97 6.15
N ILE A 138 7.50 20.25 5.90
CA ILE A 138 7.99 21.03 4.77
C ILE A 138 9.46 21.47 5.00
N LYS A 139 10.00 21.44 6.22
CA LYS A 139 11.28 22.10 6.53
C LYS A 139 12.55 21.23 6.49
N THR A 140 12.52 19.90 6.62
CA THR A 140 13.76 19.13 6.95
C THR A 140 14.09 17.83 6.17
N GLY A 141 13.16 17.09 5.56
CA GLY A 141 13.48 15.76 5.01
C GLY A 141 12.30 15.09 4.31
N ARG A 142 11.98 15.58 3.11
CA ARG A 142 10.69 15.37 2.43
C ARG A 142 10.59 13.99 1.75
N PRO A 143 9.60 13.15 2.09
CA PRO A 143 9.15 12.11 1.17
C PRO A 143 8.71 12.79 -0.13
N SER A 144 9.27 12.33 -1.24
CA SER A 144 9.03 12.92 -2.56
C SER A 144 8.69 11.82 -3.55
N CYS A 145 8.14 12.19 -4.70
CA CYS A 145 7.95 11.24 -5.79
C CYS A 145 9.31 10.56 -6.15
N LYS A 146 10.46 11.22 -5.91
CA LYS A 146 11.81 10.65 -6.05
C LYS A 146 12.19 9.61 -4.98
N SER A 147 11.75 9.77 -3.73
CA SER A 147 11.99 8.75 -2.69
C SER A 147 11.18 7.47 -2.96
N ASP A 148 9.99 7.63 -3.54
CA ASP A 148 9.20 6.49 -4.02
C ASP A 148 9.94 5.75 -5.15
N VAL A 149 10.52 6.48 -6.10
CA VAL A 149 11.33 5.90 -7.20
C VAL A 149 12.56 5.16 -6.66
N PHE A 150 13.26 5.70 -5.66
CA PHE A 150 14.36 5.01 -5.01
C PHE A 150 13.89 3.68 -4.37
N SER A 151 12.80 3.73 -3.61
CA SER A 151 12.22 2.56 -2.95
C SER A 151 11.77 1.50 -3.97
N PHE A 152 11.20 1.94 -5.10
CA PHE A 152 10.91 1.08 -6.24
C PHE A 152 12.16 0.43 -6.82
N GLY A 153 13.27 1.14 -6.93
CA GLY A 153 14.56 0.58 -7.35
C GLY A 153 15.02 -0.56 -6.43
N VAL A 154 14.91 -0.37 -5.12
CA VAL A 154 15.21 -1.42 -4.12
C VAL A 154 14.28 -2.63 -4.27
N VAL A 155 12.97 -2.41 -4.46
CA VAL A 155 12.01 -3.50 -4.70
C VAL A 155 12.31 -4.23 -6.00
N SER A 156 12.66 -3.50 -7.07
CA SER A 156 13.01 -4.09 -8.37
C SER A 156 14.25 -4.97 -8.25
N LEU A 157 15.29 -4.53 -7.53
CA LEU A 157 16.46 -5.36 -7.26
C LEU A 157 16.09 -6.65 -6.50
N LYS A 158 15.22 -6.58 -5.49
CA LYS A 158 14.73 -7.78 -4.79
C LYS A 158 13.97 -8.72 -5.71
N ILE A 159 13.15 -8.18 -6.61
CA ILE A 159 12.41 -8.95 -7.62
C ILE A 159 13.37 -9.64 -8.59
N VAL A 160 14.41 -8.95 -9.05
CA VAL A 160 15.35 -9.48 -10.05
C VAL A 160 16.35 -10.46 -9.45
N CYS A 161 16.93 -10.12 -8.31
CA CYS A 161 18.00 -10.91 -7.70
C CYS A 161 17.48 -12.03 -6.78
N ASN A 162 16.20 -12.03 -6.44
CA ASN A 162 15.61 -12.94 -5.45
C ASN A 162 16.33 -12.94 -4.09
N THR A 163 16.94 -11.81 -3.73
CA THR A 163 17.73 -11.66 -2.50
C THR A 163 16.88 -11.05 -1.37
N PRO A 164 16.86 -11.64 -0.17
CA PRO A 164 16.31 -10.96 1.00
C PRO A 164 17.13 -9.69 1.29
N ASN A 165 16.47 -8.71 1.90
CA ASN A 165 16.94 -7.34 2.06
C ASN A 165 18.41 -7.24 2.56
N PRO A 166 19.36 -6.67 1.79
CA PRO A 166 20.74 -6.49 2.26
C PRO A 166 20.86 -5.39 3.32
N TYR A 167 19.84 -4.56 3.47
CA TYR A 167 19.74 -3.52 4.49
C TYR A 167 18.54 -3.81 5.37
N PRO A 168 18.67 -4.55 6.50
CA PRO A 168 17.57 -4.68 7.44
C PRO A 168 17.03 -3.27 7.73
N SER A 169 15.72 -3.07 7.50
CA SER A 169 15.07 -1.86 7.99
C SER A 169 15.42 -1.77 9.47
N PRO A 170 15.96 -0.64 9.97
CA PRO A 170 16.08 -0.49 11.42
C PRO A 170 14.68 -0.76 11.96
N GLU A 171 14.54 -1.83 12.74
CA GLU A 171 13.34 -2.13 13.50
C GLU A 171 13.14 -0.95 14.43
N TYR A 172 12.39 0.05 13.98
CA TYR A 172 11.77 0.97 14.90
C TYR A 172 10.69 0.16 15.60
N ASP A 173 11.04 -0.31 16.79
CA ASP A 173 10.16 -0.96 17.73
C ASP A 173 9.00 -0.02 18.07
N TYR A 174 7.88 -0.16 17.35
CA TYR A 174 6.63 0.53 17.66
C TYR A 174 5.90 -0.10 18.86
N LYS A 175 6.52 -0.98 19.66
CA LYS A 175 5.96 -1.49 20.91
C LYS A 175 6.37 -0.71 22.16
N ALA A 176 7.06 0.42 22.01
CA ALA A 176 7.41 1.30 23.13
C ALA A 176 6.86 2.74 23.00
N LEU A 177 5.68 2.91 22.40
CA LEU A 177 4.84 4.11 22.54
C LEU A 177 3.36 3.75 22.64
#